data_AF-R5A5V2-F1
#
_entry.id   AF-R5A5V2-F1
#
_cell.length_a   1.000
_cell.length_b   1.000
_cell.length_c   1.000
_cell.angle_alpha   90.00
_cell.angle_beta   90.00
_cell.angle_gamma   90.00
#
_symmetry.space_group_name_H-M   'P 1'
#
loop_
_entity.id
_entity.type
_entity.pdbx_description
1 polymer ?
#
loop_
_entity_poly.entity_id
_entity_poly.type
_entity_poly.pdbx_seq_one_letter_code
_entity_poly.pdbx_strand_id
1 'polypeptide(L)'
;MYGCGIGPVRGERNIRLVKNVLDRSVDTITLREKDSMEELDGFGVKRPEILLSSDPALVLTPSPDLDVDIYLKKHGLDPHGRYICFMLRNWQGFESKAAAFAACADNAYQWYGLTPVFLSLNIFHDTAAAQKVVQHMKSPYHILDDRAEPELLIGLLSRMDVVVSMRLHGLIFSSVSGVPLVGVSYDPKIGSFLKYLGTGSCIDLGAVTSENLDQAVEQALKSLPDRKALEQKAKTLQDVERQNIQAVGRLLDISQ
;
A
#
# COMPACT_ATOMS: atom_id res chain seq x y z
N MET A 1 20.56 -2.79 -7.51
CA MET A 1 19.35 -2.09 -7.03
C MET A 1 18.32 -3.13 -6.63
N TYR A 2 17.63 -2.95 -5.51
CA TYR A 2 16.82 -4.00 -4.86
C TYR A 2 15.35 -3.59 -4.74
N GLY A 3 14.43 -4.39 -5.29
CA GLY A 3 12.98 -4.24 -5.14
C GLY A 3 12.42 -2.91 -5.63
N CYS A 4 13.01 -2.32 -6.67
CA CYS A 4 12.76 -0.93 -7.05
C CYS A 4 11.52 -0.78 -7.94
N GLY A 5 10.77 0.31 -7.72
CA GLY A 5 9.84 0.86 -8.71
C GLY A 5 10.53 1.99 -9.49
N ILE A 6 10.37 2.02 -10.80
CA ILE A 6 11.04 2.92 -11.74
C ILE A 6 10.01 3.83 -12.40
N GLY A 7 10.34 5.11 -12.49
CA GLY A 7 9.58 6.08 -13.26
C GLY A 7 8.41 6.77 -12.55
N PRO A 8 7.65 7.59 -13.30
CA PRO A 8 7.95 7.96 -14.69
C PRO A 8 9.13 8.96 -14.78
N VAL A 9 10.06 8.76 -15.72
CA VAL A 9 11.12 9.75 -16.01
C VAL A 9 10.81 10.46 -17.32
N ARG A 10 10.60 11.77 -17.26
CA ARG A 10 10.25 12.57 -18.45
C ARG A 10 11.45 13.29 -19.03
N GLY A 11 11.45 13.43 -20.36
CA GLY A 11 12.41 14.21 -21.13
C GLY A 11 13.63 13.40 -21.58
N GLU A 12 13.98 13.52 -22.86
CA GLU A 12 15.03 12.72 -23.50
C GLU A 12 16.41 12.85 -22.87
N ARG A 13 16.75 14.03 -22.33
CA ARG A 13 18.03 14.25 -21.64
C ARG A 13 18.09 13.47 -20.33
N ASN A 14 17.00 13.45 -19.57
CA ASN A 14 16.91 12.72 -18.31
C ASN A 14 16.94 11.23 -18.55
N ILE A 15 16.20 10.74 -19.54
CA ILE A 15 16.21 9.32 -19.95
C ILE A 15 17.62 8.88 -20.34
N ARG A 16 18.33 9.67 -21.17
CA ARG A 16 19.72 9.38 -21.53
C ARG A 16 20.66 9.33 -20.32
N LEU A 17 20.50 10.24 -19.37
CA LEU A 17 21.32 10.27 -18.16
C LEU A 17 21.06 9.03 -17.29
N VAL A 18 19.79 8.71 -17.02
CA VAL A 18 19.38 7.53 -16.25
C VAL A 18 19.94 6.27 -16.91
N LYS A 19 19.71 6.09 -18.21
CA LYS A 19 20.26 4.96 -18.98
C LYS A 19 21.77 4.84 -18.82
N ASN A 20 22.50 5.94 -19.03
CA ASN A 20 23.96 5.93 -18.95
C ASN A 20 24.50 5.58 -17.56
N VAL A 21 23.84 6.05 -16.50
CA VAL A 21 24.22 5.73 -15.11
C VAL A 21 23.93 4.26 -14.82
N LEU A 22 22.72 3.79 -15.12
CA LEU A 22 22.32 2.41 -14.87
C LEU A 22 23.22 1.41 -15.61
N ASP A 23 23.50 1.65 -16.89
CA ASP A 23 24.38 0.77 -17.68
C ASP A 23 25.85 0.77 -17.21
N ARG A 24 26.29 1.81 -16.49
CA ARG A 24 27.70 1.93 -16.05
C ARG A 24 27.93 1.50 -14.62
N SER A 25 26.90 1.55 -13.78
CA SER A 25 27.08 1.53 -12.32
C SER A 25 26.25 0.46 -11.62
N VAL A 26 25.42 -0.30 -12.34
CA VAL A 26 24.55 -1.30 -11.73
C VAL A 26 24.74 -2.65 -12.42
N ASP A 27 25.03 -3.67 -11.63
CA ASP A 27 25.17 -5.05 -12.10
C ASP A 27 23.81 -5.76 -12.21
N THR A 28 22.94 -5.57 -11.22
CA THR A 28 21.60 -6.18 -11.16
C THR A 28 20.55 -5.20 -10.66
N ILE A 29 19.38 -5.22 -11.28
CA ILE A 29 18.19 -4.48 -10.86
C ILE A 29 17.06 -5.49 -10.66
N THR A 30 16.55 -5.60 -9.43
CA THR A 30 15.29 -6.30 -9.18
C THR A 30 14.15 -5.31 -9.08
N LEU A 31 13.04 -5.62 -9.76
CA LEU A 31 11.88 -4.78 -9.92
C LEU A 31 10.68 -5.40 -9.22
N ARG A 32 9.82 -4.57 -8.65
CA ARG A 32 8.63 -5.05 -7.91
C ARG A 32 7.33 -5.12 -8.72
N GLU A 33 7.30 -4.53 -9.92
CA GLU A 33 6.16 -4.62 -10.85
C GLU A 33 6.58 -4.54 -12.32
N LYS A 34 5.70 -5.03 -13.21
CA LYS A 34 5.93 -5.06 -14.68
C LYS A 34 6.08 -3.69 -15.31
N ASP A 35 5.29 -2.71 -14.87
CA ASP A 35 5.31 -1.35 -15.42
C ASP A 35 6.73 -0.73 -15.30
N SER A 36 7.46 -1.03 -14.23
CA SER A 36 8.85 -0.60 -14.06
C SER A 36 9.83 -1.26 -15.03
N MET A 37 9.55 -2.49 -15.45
CA MET A 37 10.34 -3.21 -16.45
C MET A 37 10.14 -2.60 -17.83
N GLU A 38 8.89 -2.29 -18.19
CA GLU A 38 8.54 -1.58 -19.42
C GLU A 38 9.18 -0.19 -19.48
N GLU A 39 9.23 0.53 -18.36
CA GLU A 39 9.89 1.84 -18.27
C GLU A 39 11.42 1.73 -18.51
N LEU A 40 12.10 0.75 -17.90
CA LEU A 40 13.53 0.52 -18.15
C LEU A 40 13.84 0.10 -19.59
N ASP A 41 12.99 -0.73 -20.19
CA ASP A 41 13.09 -1.10 -21.60
C ASP A 41 12.91 0.14 -22.50
N GLY A 42 11.92 0.99 -22.18
CA GLY A 42 11.71 2.27 -22.84
C GLY A 42 12.88 3.25 -22.71
N PHE A 43 13.66 3.17 -21.62
CA PHE A 43 14.90 3.93 -21.46
C PHE A 43 16.08 3.35 -22.27
N GLY A 44 15.97 2.10 -22.74
CA GLY A 44 17.01 1.38 -23.46
C GLY A 44 18.16 0.89 -22.57
N VAL A 45 17.89 0.62 -21.30
CA VAL A 45 18.87 0.02 -20.37
C VAL A 45 19.16 -1.42 -20.81
N LYS A 46 20.43 -1.81 -20.91
CA LYS A 46 20.82 -3.11 -21.50
C LYS A 46 21.88 -3.89 -20.72
N ARG A 47 22.64 -3.22 -19.87
CA ARG A 47 23.77 -3.86 -19.15
C ARG A 47 23.39 -4.57 -17.86
N PRO A 48 22.65 -3.96 -16.91
CA PRO A 48 22.30 -4.67 -15.69
C PRO A 48 21.43 -5.90 -16.01
N GLU A 49 21.59 -6.97 -15.24
CA GLU A 49 20.61 -8.04 -15.19
C GLU A 49 19.31 -7.47 -14.59
N ILE A 50 18.22 -7.49 -15.37
CA ILE A 50 16.92 -6.99 -14.92
C ILE A 50 16.04 -8.19 -14.57
N LEU A 51 15.56 -8.23 -13.33
CA LEU A 51 14.74 -9.30 -12.80
C LEU A 51 13.41 -8.75 -12.32
N LEU A 52 12.30 -9.36 -12.76
CA LEU A 52 10.98 -9.06 -12.25
C LEU A 52 10.72 -9.91 -11.01
N SER A 53 10.71 -9.28 -9.85
CA SER A 53 10.38 -9.87 -8.56
C SER A 53 9.15 -9.17 -7.96
N SER A 54 9.11 -8.99 -6.65
CA SER A 54 8.03 -8.31 -5.92
C SER A 54 8.62 -7.36 -4.86
N ASP A 55 7.77 -6.56 -4.23
CA ASP A 55 8.22 -5.61 -3.21
C ASP A 55 8.77 -6.36 -1.98
N PRO A 56 9.99 -6.04 -1.50
CA PRO A 56 10.60 -6.71 -0.36
C PRO A 56 9.78 -6.64 0.93
N ALA A 57 8.90 -5.64 1.06
CA ALA A 57 8.01 -5.54 2.20
C ALA A 57 7.04 -6.73 2.32
N LEU A 58 6.84 -7.50 1.25
CA LEU A 58 5.96 -8.67 1.27
C LEU A 58 6.45 -9.81 2.16
N VAL A 59 7.77 -9.95 2.39
CA VAL A 59 8.31 -11.05 3.24
C VAL A 59 8.31 -10.74 4.73
N LEU A 60 7.90 -9.53 5.13
CA LEU A 60 7.79 -9.17 6.54
C LEU A 60 6.69 -9.99 7.22
N THR A 61 6.98 -10.44 8.43
CA THR A 61 6.05 -11.22 9.25
C THR A 61 5.33 -10.28 10.22
N PRO A 62 4.00 -10.40 10.41
CA PRO A 62 3.30 -9.58 11.39
C PRO A 62 3.80 -9.83 12.81
N SER A 63 3.71 -8.81 13.66
CA SER A 63 3.88 -8.97 15.11
C SER A 63 2.85 -9.98 15.66
N PRO A 64 3.19 -10.69 16.75
CA PRO A 64 2.25 -11.57 17.44
C PRO A 64 0.92 -10.89 17.79
N ASP A 65 -0.17 -11.64 17.75
CA ASP A 65 -1.52 -11.13 18.04
C ASP A 65 -1.63 -10.44 19.40
N LEU A 66 -0.91 -10.93 20.41
CA LEU A 66 -0.88 -10.32 21.74
C LEU A 66 -0.33 -8.89 21.72
N ASP A 67 0.71 -8.64 20.93
CA ASP A 67 1.32 -7.31 20.83
C ASP A 67 0.39 -6.34 20.09
N VAL A 68 -0.31 -6.84 19.05
CA VAL A 68 -1.34 -6.08 18.33
C VAL A 68 -2.50 -5.74 19.26
N ASP A 69 -3.00 -6.69 20.05
CA ASP A 69 -4.10 -6.48 20.99
C ASP A 69 -3.73 -5.46 22.09
N ILE A 70 -2.49 -5.52 22.61
CA ILE A 70 -1.96 -4.54 23.56
C ILE A 70 -1.91 -3.16 22.92
N TYR A 71 -1.42 -3.07 21.68
CA TYR A 71 -1.34 -1.81 20.95
C TYR A 71 -2.72 -1.18 20.70
N LEU A 72 -3.71 -1.99 20.28
CA LEU A 72 -5.09 -1.56 20.08
C LEU A 72 -5.68 -0.99 21.38
N LYS A 73 -5.59 -1.74 22.48
CA LYS A 73 -6.09 -1.31 23.79
C LYS A 73 -5.43 -0.02 24.27
N LYS A 74 -4.12 0.12 24.08
CA LYS A 74 -3.37 1.34 24.43
C LYS A 74 -3.93 2.58 23.71
N HIS A 75 -4.44 2.42 22.50
CA HIS A 75 -5.02 3.50 21.68
C HIS A 75 -6.54 3.62 21.79
N GLY A 76 -7.17 2.88 22.71
CA GLY A 76 -8.61 2.90 22.92
C GLY A 76 -9.42 2.12 21.88
N LEU A 77 -8.78 1.24 21.11
CA LEU A 77 -9.44 0.31 20.20
C LEU A 77 -9.71 -1.02 20.92
N ASP A 78 -10.85 -1.63 20.61
CA ASP A 78 -11.21 -2.97 21.02
C ASP A 78 -10.56 -4.00 20.08
N PRO A 79 -9.74 -4.94 20.56
CA PRO A 79 -9.17 -6.00 19.72
C PRO A 79 -10.19 -6.88 18.98
N HIS A 80 -11.45 -6.87 19.41
CA HIS A 80 -12.57 -7.56 18.76
C HIS A 80 -13.53 -6.63 18.01
N GLY A 81 -13.20 -5.32 17.94
CA GLY A 81 -13.95 -4.35 17.17
C GLY A 81 -13.82 -4.58 15.66
N ARG A 82 -14.67 -3.90 14.90
CA ARG A 82 -14.65 -3.92 13.43
C ARG A 82 -14.26 -2.55 12.90
N TYR A 83 -13.29 -2.53 11.99
CA TYR A 83 -12.61 -1.31 11.60
C TYR A 83 -12.47 -1.17 10.10
N ILE A 84 -12.54 0.07 9.64
CA ILE A 84 -12.09 0.49 8.31
C ILE A 84 -10.85 1.38 8.48
N CYS A 85 -9.77 1.03 7.80
CA CYS A 85 -8.54 1.80 7.88
C CYS A 85 -8.40 2.76 6.71
N PHE A 86 -8.04 4.01 7.00
CA PHE A 86 -7.70 5.05 6.05
C PHE A 86 -6.23 5.41 6.17
N MET A 87 -5.47 5.15 5.11
CA MET A 87 -4.04 5.48 5.01
C MET A 87 -3.84 6.59 3.98
N LEU A 88 -4.02 7.83 4.42
CA LEU A 88 -4.11 9.00 3.56
C LEU A 88 -2.78 9.75 3.48
N ARG A 89 -2.62 10.60 2.46
CA ARG A 89 -1.44 11.46 2.30
C ARG A 89 -1.85 12.85 1.89
N ASN A 90 -1.29 13.87 2.54
CA ASN A 90 -1.49 15.25 2.10
C ASN A 90 -0.71 15.47 0.80
N TRP A 91 -1.43 15.45 -0.33
CA TRP A 91 -0.89 15.63 -1.68
C TRP A 91 -1.70 16.71 -2.42
N GLN A 92 -1.19 17.19 -3.55
CA GLN A 92 -1.89 18.17 -4.38
C GLN A 92 -3.30 17.67 -4.74
N GLY A 93 -4.31 18.49 -4.49
CA GLY A 93 -5.71 18.15 -4.74
C GLY A 93 -6.39 17.31 -3.65
N PHE A 94 -5.68 16.81 -2.63
CA PHE A 94 -6.28 16.01 -1.56
C PHE A 94 -7.30 16.81 -0.73
N GLU A 95 -6.99 18.07 -0.43
CA GLU A 95 -7.80 18.89 0.48
C GLU A 95 -9.24 19.10 -0.03
N SER A 96 -9.43 19.28 -1.34
CA SER A 96 -10.76 19.38 -1.93
C SER A 96 -11.54 18.06 -1.92
N LYS A 97 -10.87 16.95 -1.57
CA LYS A 97 -11.46 15.61 -1.45
C LYS A 97 -11.67 15.18 0.00
N ALA A 98 -11.19 15.93 0.98
CA ALA A 98 -11.26 15.55 2.40
C ALA A 98 -12.71 15.26 2.85
N ALA A 99 -13.68 16.07 2.41
CA ALA A 99 -15.09 15.87 2.71
C ALA A 99 -15.66 14.56 2.12
N ALA A 100 -15.17 14.10 0.97
CA ALA A 100 -15.60 12.84 0.37
C ALA A 100 -15.10 11.63 1.19
N PHE A 101 -13.84 11.67 1.66
CA PHE A 101 -13.33 10.65 2.57
C PHE A 101 -14.08 10.64 3.91
N ALA A 102 -14.42 11.82 4.44
CA ALA A 102 -15.17 11.94 5.69
C ALA A 102 -16.58 11.33 5.56
N ALA A 103 -17.28 11.65 4.48
CA ALA A 103 -18.58 11.07 4.17
C ALA A 103 -18.49 9.54 4.05
N CYS A 104 -17.48 9.02 3.34
CA CYS A 104 -17.26 7.58 3.24
C CYS A 104 -16.98 6.91 4.60
N ALA A 105 -16.15 7.54 5.44
CA ALA A 105 -15.87 7.06 6.79
C ALA A 105 -17.13 7.04 7.68
N ASP A 106 -17.94 8.10 7.62
CA ASP A 106 -19.22 8.18 8.34
C ASP A 106 -20.22 7.13 7.83
N ASN A 107 -20.31 6.93 6.52
CA ASN A 107 -21.18 5.93 5.90
C ASN A 107 -20.72 4.51 6.28
N ALA A 108 -19.41 4.25 6.30
CA ALA A 108 -18.87 2.96 6.72
C ALA A 108 -19.23 2.61 8.17
N TYR A 109 -19.18 3.60 9.07
CA TYR A 109 -19.63 3.45 10.44
C TYR A 109 -21.14 3.20 10.52
N GLN A 110 -21.94 4.04 9.86
CA GLN A 110 -23.40 3.99 9.97
C GLN A 110 -24.03 2.75 9.32
N TRP A 111 -23.51 2.31 8.18
CA TRP A 111 -24.11 1.23 7.39
C TRP A 111 -23.54 -0.15 7.73
N TYR A 112 -22.26 -0.21 8.12
CA TYR A 112 -21.55 -1.48 8.32
C TYR A 112 -21.01 -1.67 9.74
N GLY A 113 -21.12 -0.65 10.61
CA GLY A 113 -20.58 -0.70 11.97
C GLY A 113 -19.05 -0.70 12.02
N LEU A 114 -18.39 -0.19 10.98
CA LEU A 114 -16.93 -0.13 10.90
C LEU A 114 -16.44 1.19 11.48
N THR A 115 -15.73 1.16 12.61
CA THR A 115 -15.13 2.37 13.18
C THR A 115 -13.93 2.82 12.32
N PRO A 116 -13.90 4.08 11.85
CA PRO A 116 -12.77 4.61 11.11
C PRO A 116 -11.49 4.71 11.94
N VAL A 117 -10.40 4.21 11.36
CA VAL A 117 -9.04 4.30 11.90
C VAL A 117 -8.16 4.96 10.86
N PHE A 118 -7.53 6.08 11.20
CA PHE A 118 -6.57 6.77 10.34
C PHE A 118 -5.16 6.40 10.75
N LEU A 119 -4.43 5.74 9.87
CA LEU A 119 -3.09 5.23 10.15
C LEU A 119 -2.04 5.98 9.32
N SER A 120 -1.01 6.48 10.02
CA SER A 120 0.08 7.25 9.42
C SER A 120 1.35 6.43 9.29
N LEU A 121 1.89 6.29 8.07
CA LEU A 121 3.23 5.73 7.85
C LEU A 121 4.31 6.81 7.94
N ASN A 122 3.99 8.02 7.51
CA ASN A 122 4.81 9.20 7.70
C ASN A 122 4.00 10.25 8.45
N ILE A 123 4.23 10.34 9.77
CA ILE A 123 3.51 11.23 10.69
C ILE A 123 3.30 12.62 10.09
N PHE A 124 4.35 13.24 9.54
CA PHE A 124 4.27 14.64 9.13
C PHE A 124 3.24 14.91 8.03
N HIS A 125 3.12 14.01 7.04
CA HIS A 125 2.23 14.23 5.89
C HIS A 125 0.89 13.49 6.02
N ASP A 126 0.87 12.37 6.75
CA ASP A 126 -0.32 11.52 6.84
C ASP A 126 -1.24 11.99 7.95
N THR A 127 -0.70 12.37 9.11
CA THR A 127 -1.49 12.95 10.20
C THR A 127 -2.19 14.22 9.74
N ALA A 128 -1.52 15.08 8.96
CA ALA A 128 -2.13 16.28 8.39
C ALA A 128 -3.31 15.97 7.44
N ALA A 129 -3.24 14.86 6.69
CA ALA A 129 -4.35 14.43 5.84
C ALA A 129 -5.52 13.88 6.65
N ALA A 130 -5.24 13.04 7.64
CA ALA A 130 -6.25 12.54 8.57
C ALA A 130 -6.97 13.70 9.28
N GLN A 131 -6.22 14.68 9.78
CA GLN A 131 -6.77 15.88 10.43
C GLN A 131 -7.75 16.66 9.55
N LYS A 132 -7.46 16.79 8.24
CA LYS A 132 -8.38 17.45 7.30
C LYS A 132 -9.68 16.65 7.11
N VAL A 133 -9.61 15.32 7.12
CA VAL A 133 -10.80 14.47 6.97
C VAL A 133 -11.66 14.51 8.23
N VAL A 134 -11.06 14.33 9.41
CA VAL A 134 -11.83 14.25 10.67
C VAL A 134 -12.54 15.56 11.04
N GLN A 135 -12.09 16.70 10.51
CA GLN A 135 -12.81 17.98 10.62
C GLN A 135 -14.21 17.97 10.00
N HIS A 136 -14.45 17.07 9.04
CA HIS A 136 -15.73 16.90 8.36
C HIS A 136 -16.54 15.71 8.88
N MET A 137 -15.96 14.87 9.75
CA MET A 137 -16.59 13.65 10.25
C MET A 137 -17.52 13.91 11.43
N LYS A 138 -18.48 13.01 11.61
CA LYS A 138 -19.40 13.00 12.75
C LYS A 138 -19.30 11.74 13.60
N SER A 139 -18.81 10.65 13.02
CA SER A 139 -18.71 9.34 13.67
C SER A 139 -17.45 9.26 14.56
N PRO A 140 -17.43 8.37 15.57
CA PRO A 140 -16.21 8.08 16.33
C PRO A 140 -15.08 7.63 15.42
N TYR A 141 -13.84 8.04 15.70
CA TYR A 141 -12.66 7.67 14.92
C TYR A 141 -11.43 7.56 15.81
N HIS A 142 -10.39 6.89 15.30
CA HIS A 142 -9.06 6.85 15.90
C HIS A 142 -8.01 7.38 14.92
N ILE A 143 -7.02 8.12 15.42
CA ILE A 143 -5.81 8.48 14.65
C ILE A 143 -4.63 7.78 15.32
N LEU A 144 -3.88 7.01 14.54
CA LEU A 144 -2.71 6.25 14.97
C LEU A 144 -1.48 6.81 14.25
N ASP A 145 -0.66 7.57 14.99
CA ASP A 145 0.49 8.30 14.46
C ASP A 145 1.75 8.19 15.34
N ASP A 146 1.90 7.09 16.07
CA ASP A 146 2.98 6.91 17.06
C ASP A 146 4.25 6.19 16.53
N ARG A 147 4.47 6.16 15.19
CA ARG A 147 5.63 5.48 14.55
C ARG A 147 5.73 4.00 14.93
N ALA A 148 4.66 3.24 14.73
CA ALA A 148 4.72 1.79 14.86
C ALA A 148 5.69 1.16 13.84
N GLU A 149 6.40 0.12 14.27
CA GLU A 149 7.27 -0.68 13.41
C GLU A 149 6.45 -1.42 12.33
N PRO A 150 7.04 -1.71 11.15
CA PRO A 150 6.34 -2.36 10.04
C PRO A 150 5.60 -3.65 10.41
N GLU A 151 6.19 -4.51 11.23
CA GLU A 151 5.61 -5.79 11.67
C GLU A 151 4.32 -5.56 12.48
N LEU A 152 4.32 -4.55 13.35
CA LEU A 152 3.15 -4.16 14.14
C LEU A 152 2.07 -3.57 13.25
N LEU A 153 2.46 -2.79 12.24
CA LEU A 153 1.53 -2.23 11.25
C LEU A 153 0.85 -3.32 10.42
N ILE A 154 1.58 -4.36 10.00
CA ILE A 154 0.99 -5.51 9.30
C ILE A 154 -0.02 -6.22 10.21
N GLY A 155 0.37 -6.49 11.46
CA GLY A 155 -0.52 -7.11 12.45
C GLY A 155 -1.77 -6.27 12.71
N LEU A 156 -1.63 -4.95 12.86
CA LEU A 156 -2.75 -4.03 13.03
C LEU A 156 -3.67 -3.97 11.81
N LEU A 157 -3.10 -3.86 10.60
CA LEU A 157 -3.87 -3.84 9.35
C LEU A 157 -4.65 -5.15 9.16
N SER A 158 -4.12 -6.28 9.65
CA SER A 158 -4.83 -7.56 9.68
C SER A 158 -6.14 -7.52 10.49
N ARG A 159 -6.31 -6.57 11.41
CA ARG A 159 -7.54 -6.41 12.21
C ARG A 159 -8.60 -5.53 11.54
N MET A 160 -8.35 -5.09 10.30
CA MET A 160 -9.26 -4.26 9.52
C MET A 160 -10.11 -5.13 8.60
N ASP A 161 -11.37 -4.73 8.42
CA ASP A 161 -12.27 -5.39 7.46
C ASP A 161 -12.06 -4.87 6.03
N VAL A 162 -11.54 -3.66 5.90
CA VAL A 162 -11.19 -3.04 4.62
C VAL A 162 -10.18 -1.92 4.85
N VAL A 163 -9.27 -1.75 3.89
CA VAL A 163 -8.24 -0.69 3.90
C VAL A 163 -8.40 0.18 2.67
N VAL A 164 -8.62 1.48 2.90
CA VAL A 164 -8.62 2.54 1.90
C VAL A 164 -7.28 3.27 1.98
N SER A 165 -6.43 3.15 0.96
CA SER A 165 -5.04 3.62 1.03
C SER A 165 -4.60 4.43 -0.18
N MET A 166 -4.02 5.59 0.12
CA MET A 166 -3.16 6.37 -0.78
C MET A 166 -1.68 5.96 -0.63
N ARG A 167 -1.35 5.05 0.30
CA ARG A 167 0.01 4.60 0.55
C ARG A 167 0.22 3.20 0.00
N LEU A 168 1.18 3.05 -0.92
CA LEU A 168 1.52 1.74 -1.49
C LEU A 168 1.81 0.69 -0.39
N HIS A 169 2.65 1.02 0.59
CA HIS A 169 2.96 0.10 1.69
C HIS A 169 1.73 -0.23 2.55
N GLY A 170 0.74 0.66 2.64
CA GLY A 170 -0.54 0.33 3.26
C GLY A 170 -1.26 -0.80 2.52
N LEU A 171 -1.23 -0.80 1.19
CA LEU A 171 -1.80 -1.87 0.37
C LEU A 171 -1.00 -3.16 0.47
N ILE A 172 0.33 -3.08 0.43
CA ILE A 172 1.22 -4.24 0.55
C ILE A 172 1.00 -4.94 1.90
N PHE A 173 1.13 -4.21 3.00
CA PHE A 173 0.99 -4.77 4.36
C PHE A 173 -0.39 -5.39 4.59
N SER A 174 -1.45 -4.73 4.09
CA SER A 174 -2.82 -5.23 4.19
C SER A 174 -3.04 -6.48 3.34
N SER A 175 -2.44 -6.55 2.14
CA SER A 175 -2.59 -7.70 1.25
C SER A 175 -2.01 -8.99 1.84
N VAL A 176 -0.92 -8.88 2.61
CA VAL A 176 -0.27 -10.04 3.25
C VAL A 176 -1.23 -10.76 4.19
N SER A 177 -2.19 -10.05 4.78
CA SER A 177 -3.20 -10.60 5.67
C SER A 177 -4.55 -10.85 5.00
N GLY A 178 -4.62 -10.76 3.66
CA GLY A 178 -5.84 -10.96 2.88
C GLY A 178 -6.92 -9.90 3.08
N VAL A 179 -6.58 -8.72 3.60
CA VAL A 179 -7.56 -7.66 3.86
C VAL A 179 -8.04 -7.07 2.52
N PRO A 180 -9.36 -6.90 2.31
CA PRO A 180 -9.89 -6.21 1.14
C PRO A 180 -9.35 -4.79 0.96
N LEU A 181 -9.03 -4.40 -0.28
CA LEU A 181 -8.29 -3.17 -0.58
C LEU A 181 -9.04 -2.22 -1.50
N VAL A 182 -8.97 -0.94 -1.16
CA VAL A 182 -9.32 0.18 -2.04
C VAL A 182 -8.11 1.12 -2.13
N GLY A 183 -7.53 1.25 -3.32
CA GLY A 183 -6.48 2.20 -3.62
C GLY A 183 -7.04 3.55 -4.05
N VAL A 184 -6.44 4.63 -3.56
CA VAL A 184 -6.64 5.98 -4.11
C VAL A 184 -5.34 6.48 -4.72
N SER A 185 -5.29 6.52 -6.06
CA SER A 185 -4.10 6.80 -6.84
C SER A 185 -3.87 8.30 -7.01
N TYR A 186 -2.75 8.80 -6.51
CA TYR A 186 -2.13 10.06 -6.96
C TYR A 186 -0.79 9.81 -7.68
N ASP A 187 -0.31 8.57 -7.61
CA ASP A 187 0.94 8.08 -8.17
C ASP A 187 0.64 6.73 -8.82
N PRO A 188 1.12 6.46 -10.05
CA PRO A 188 0.79 5.25 -10.81
C PRO A 188 1.09 3.95 -10.05
N LYS A 189 2.04 3.95 -9.11
CA LYS A 189 2.45 2.77 -8.33
C LYS A 189 1.31 2.11 -7.56
N ILE A 190 0.32 2.90 -7.14
CA ILE A 190 -0.85 2.38 -6.41
C ILE A 190 -1.68 1.48 -7.32
N GLY A 191 -1.98 1.96 -8.53
CA GLY A 191 -2.68 1.19 -9.55
C GLY A 191 -1.87 -0.01 -10.03
N SER A 192 -0.57 0.17 -10.28
CA SER A 192 0.33 -0.90 -10.73
C SER A 192 0.37 -2.06 -9.73
N PHE A 193 0.42 -1.77 -8.43
CA PHE A 193 0.41 -2.81 -7.40
C PHE A 193 -0.91 -3.58 -7.35
N LEU A 194 -2.07 -2.90 -7.33
CA LEU A 194 -3.37 -3.57 -7.30
C LEU A 194 -3.61 -4.42 -8.57
N LYS A 195 -3.14 -3.93 -9.72
CA LYS A 195 -3.13 -4.70 -10.98
C LYS A 195 -2.23 -5.94 -10.87
N TYR A 196 -1.06 -5.81 -10.25
CA TYR A 196 -0.14 -6.93 -10.06
C TYR A 196 -0.69 -7.97 -9.07
N LEU A 197 -1.34 -7.53 -7.99
CA LEU A 197 -2.04 -8.39 -7.04
C LEU A 197 -3.29 -9.06 -7.64
N GLY A 198 -3.91 -8.43 -8.65
CA GLY A 198 -5.10 -8.95 -9.32
C GLY A 198 -6.37 -8.87 -8.45
N THR A 199 -6.43 -7.91 -7.52
CA THR A 199 -7.61 -7.63 -6.69
C THR A 199 -7.56 -6.22 -6.10
N GLY A 200 -8.69 -5.76 -5.60
CA GLY A 200 -8.90 -4.40 -5.11
C GLY A 200 -9.30 -3.42 -6.22
N SER A 201 -9.89 -2.31 -5.79
CA SER A 201 -10.32 -1.21 -6.68
C SER A 201 -9.35 -0.05 -6.59
N CYS A 202 -9.16 0.69 -7.68
CA CYS A 202 -8.28 1.87 -7.70
C CYS A 202 -9.05 3.08 -8.25
N ILE A 203 -9.08 4.17 -7.49
CA ILE A 203 -9.74 5.43 -7.86
C ILE A 203 -8.67 6.51 -7.98
N ASP A 204 -8.67 7.28 -9.07
CA ASP A 204 -7.80 8.44 -9.18
C ASP A 204 -8.19 9.52 -8.16
N LEU A 205 -7.21 10.12 -7.48
CA LEU A 205 -7.45 11.15 -6.46
C LEU A 205 -8.30 12.32 -7.00
N GLY A 206 -8.07 12.73 -8.24
CA GLY A 206 -8.85 13.79 -8.89
C GLY A 206 -10.32 13.40 -9.12
N ALA A 207 -10.59 12.10 -9.29
CA ALA A 207 -11.92 11.55 -9.51
C ALA A 207 -12.66 11.16 -8.21
N VAL A 208 -12.02 11.23 -7.04
CA VAL A 208 -12.65 10.85 -5.76
C VAL A 208 -13.94 11.63 -5.51
N THR A 209 -15.00 10.89 -5.18
CA THR A 209 -16.27 11.37 -4.63
C THR A 209 -16.70 10.44 -3.49
N SER A 210 -17.70 10.84 -2.69
CA SER A 210 -18.27 9.95 -1.67
C SER A 210 -18.83 8.68 -2.30
N GLU A 211 -19.56 8.82 -3.41
CA GLU A 211 -20.29 7.74 -4.05
C GLU A 211 -19.36 6.66 -4.59
N ASN A 212 -18.25 7.04 -5.23
CA ASN A 212 -17.32 6.05 -5.78
C ASN A 212 -16.46 5.40 -4.70
N LEU A 213 -16.13 6.11 -3.61
CA LEU A 213 -15.48 5.51 -2.45
C LEU A 213 -16.40 4.50 -1.77
N ASP A 214 -17.66 4.87 -1.54
CA ASP A 214 -18.66 3.98 -0.92
C ASP A 214 -18.88 2.72 -1.75
N GLN A 215 -19.01 2.86 -3.07
CA GLN A 215 -19.14 1.71 -3.99
C GLN A 215 -17.90 0.81 -3.94
N ALA A 216 -16.70 1.40 -3.92
CA ALA A 216 -15.47 0.62 -3.84
C ALA A 216 -15.31 -0.10 -2.49
N VAL A 217 -15.69 0.55 -1.39
CA VAL A 217 -15.72 -0.05 -0.04
C VAL A 217 -16.74 -1.18 0.02
N GLU A 218 -17.96 -0.98 -0.49
CA GLU A 218 -18.98 -2.03 -0.55
C GLU A 218 -18.50 -3.24 -1.36
N GLN A 219 -17.89 -3.00 -2.53
CA GLN A 219 -17.30 -4.07 -3.34
C GLN A 219 -16.17 -4.81 -2.61
N ALA A 220 -15.29 -4.09 -1.92
CA ALA A 220 -14.23 -4.68 -1.12
C ALA A 220 -14.81 -5.55 0.00
N LEU A 221 -15.82 -5.07 0.73
CA LEU A 221 -16.47 -5.81 1.80
C LEU A 221 -17.15 -7.11 1.32
N LYS A 222 -17.66 -7.14 0.08
CA LYS A 222 -18.19 -8.38 -0.53
C LYS A 222 -17.12 -9.47 -0.70
N SER A 223 -15.85 -9.11 -0.78
CA SER A 223 -14.72 -10.04 -0.84
C SER A 223 -14.16 -10.45 0.53
N LEU A 224 -14.65 -9.85 1.63
CA LEU A 224 -14.20 -10.16 2.99
C LEU A 224 -14.34 -11.66 3.37
N PRO A 225 -15.42 -12.38 2.98
CA PRO A 225 -15.51 -13.83 3.23
C PRO A 225 -14.40 -14.64 2.55
N ASP A 226 -13.80 -14.11 1.47
CA ASP A 226 -12.75 -14.75 0.67
C ASP A 226 -11.34 -14.35 1.13
N ARG A 227 -11.19 -13.88 2.38
CA ARG A 227 -9.92 -13.42 2.96
C ARG A 227 -8.74 -14.37 2.73
N LYS A 228 -8.96 -15.69 2.86
CA LYS A 228 -7.93 -16.70 2.58
C LYS A 228 -7.48 -16.73 1.12
N ALA A 229 -8.40 -16.50 0.18
CA ALA A 229 -8.07 -16.42 -1.24
C ALA A 229 -7.28 -15.14 -1.55
N LEU A 230 -7.62 -14.01 -0.90
CA LEU A 230 -6.86 -12.76 -1.00
C LEU A 230 -5.45 -12.92 -0.44
N GLU A 231 -5.30 -13.57 0.71
CA GLU A 231 -4.00 -13.91 1.31
C GLU A 231 -3.16 -14.79 0.37
N GLN A 232 -3.78 -15.79 -0.27
CA GLN A 232 -3.08 -16.67 -1.23
C GLN A 232 -2.56 -15.92 -2.46
N LYS A 233 -3.27 -14.87 -2.92
CA LYS A 233 -2.77 -13.99 -3.99
C LYS A 233 -1.51 -13.25 -3.54
N ALA A 234 -1.49 -12.69 -2.34
CA ALA A 234 -0.29 -12.03 -1.79
C ALA A 234 0.86 -13.01 -1.58
N LYS A 235 0.57 -14.24 -1.13
CA LYS A 235 1.58 -15.31 -0.97
C LYS A 235 2.26 -15.69 -2.29
N THR A 236 1.52 -15.65 -3.40
CA THR A 236 2.10 -15.88 -4.73
C THR A 236 3.15 -14.82 -5.06
N LEU A 237 2.92 -13.56 -4.65
CA LEU A 237 3.89 -12.48 -4.82
C LEU A 237 5.08 -12.61 -3.85
N GLN A 238 4.86 -13.10 -2.62
CA GLN A 238 5.95 -13.43 -1.70
C GLN A 238 6.90 -14.50 -2.26
N ASP A 239 6.37 -15.51 -2.95
CA ASP A 239 7.20 -16.54 -3.58
C ASP A 239 8.03 -15.98 -4.74
N VAL A 240 7.51 -14.97 -5.45
CA VAL A 240 8.25 -14.23 -6.48
C VAL A 240 9.29 -13.29 -5.87
N GLU A 241 9.05 -12.76 -4.66
CA GLU A 241 10.03 -11.98 -3.90
C GLU A 241 11.33 -12.75 -3.67
N ARG A 242 11.29 -14.10 -3.54
CA ARG A 242 12.50 -14.92 -3.40
C ARG A 242 13.54 -14.70 -4.50
N GLN A 243 13.13 -14.22 -5.68
CA GLN A 243 14.07 -13.84 -6.74
C GLN A 243 14.98 -12.67 -6.33
N ASN A 244 14.49 -11.73 -5.51
CA ASN A 244 15.30 -10.67 -4.92
C ASN A 244 16.43 -11.26 -4.07
N ILE A 245 16.08 -12.17 -3.15
CA ILE A 245 17.04 -12.82 -2.24
C ILE A 245 18.08 -13.61 -3.05
N GLN A 246 17.64 -14.37 -4.06
CA GLN A 246 18.53 -15.11 -4.95
C GLN A 246 19.46 -14.19 -5.75
N ALA A 247 18.97 -13.05 -6.22
CA ALA A 247 19.79 -12.06 -6.93
C ALA A 247 20.88 -11.48 -6.02
N VAL A 248 20.54 -11.14 -4.78
CA VAL A 248 21.52 -10.65 -3.79
C VAL A 248 22.51 -11.75 -3.41
N GLY A 249 22.05 -12.99 -3.18
CA GLY A 249 22.92 -14.13 -2.88
C GLY A 249 23.98 -14.36 -3.96
N ARG A 250 23.58 -14.27 -5.24
CA ARG A 250 24.51 -14.35 -6.38
C ARG A 250 25.54 -13.21 -6.41
N LEU A 251 25.17 -12.00 -6.01
CA LEU A 251 26.09 -10.85 -5.96
C LEU A 251 27.05 -10.87 -4.78
N LEU A 252 26.65 -11.52 -3.67
CA LEU A 252 27.43 -11.58 -2.44
C LEU A 252 28.24 -12.89 -2.29
N ASP A 253 28.23 -13.76 -3.30
CA ASP A 253 28.82 -15.10 -3.27
C ASP A 253 28.35 -15.96 -2.08
N ILE A 254 27.12 -15.72 -1.59
CA ILE A 254 26.53 -16.50 -0.50
C ILE A 254 25.84 -17.71 -1.13
N SER A 255 26.45 -18.88 -0.94
CA SER A 255 25.88 -20.17 -1.37
C SER A 255 24.56 -20.42 -0.63
N GLN A 256 23.53 -20.88 -1.36
CA GLN A 256 22.17 -21.14 -0.84
C GLN A 256 22.12 -22.12 0.33
#